data_AF-A0A9P1DS27-F1
#
_entry.id   AF-A0A9P1DS27-F1
#
_cell.length_a   1.000
_cell.length_b   1.000
_cell.length_c   1.000
_cell.angle_alpha   90.00
_cell.angle_beta   90.00
_cell.angle_gamma   90.00
#
_symmetry.space_group_name_H-M   'P 1'
#
loop_
_entity.id
_entity.type
_entity.pdbx_description
1 polymer ?
#
loop_
_entity_poly.entity_id
_entity_poly.type
_entity_poly.pdbx_seq_one_letter_code
_entity_poly.pdbx_strand_id
1 'polypeptide(L)'
;MMAAASHIHTYLEQSSCVTQDPESANLFFLPAYHGQQYDAFLEMVSHAESDERFPYLLQRPADHFFVVSANLPSWVDLAPLRHSMLLTVESWQTNEGVPRWYSPWKDVMIPGYIDRWRIDAMRAVNKPSRERGFLLVFHGNHPGNHQLYVKHKAEVRTRILNSFSGLPDCSVGGPVGDFFERMGRTHFCLVPRGSSAWTIHLYESFFFGCIPVILSDFLAVPFQGIVDWTAFSIKWPEEEVGEKLLQHLRSIPLKKIAEMKDRLEEAACFFDFHRGYGLREKKESDWIKWKENQVALGGDCPYIGHGNGETLDACHQSCQQSSCNLVNFHDGDCVLRRCLDPAQPALTGGAQGWQVWSMVNDTQLHCSPYHAVFQTLSQRHQNRPFTHGPYWN
;
A
#
# COMPACT_ATOMS: atom_id res chain seq x y z
N MET A 1 -2.68 7.05 -1.19
CA MET A 1 -1.61 6.86 -2.19
C MET A 1 -0.26 7.36 -1.70
N MET A 2 -0.12 8.62 -1.24
CA MET A 2 1.16 9.15 -0.74
C MET A 2 1.73 8.40 0.47
N ALA A 3 0.89 7.92 1.38
CA ALA A 3 1.33 7.18 2.55
C ALA A 3 2.11 5.91 2.17
N ALA A 4 1.62 5.09 1.24
CA ALA A 4 2.33 3.88 0.78
C ALA A 4 3.75 4.20 0.27
N ALA A 5 3.91 5.30 -0.47
CA ALA A 5 5.21 5.76 -0.94
C ALA A 5 6.15 6.15 0.20
N SER A 6 5.65 6.90 1.18
CA SER A 6 6.42 7.29 2.36
C SER A 6 6.86 6.08 3.20
N HIS A 7 6.00 5.07 3.33
CA HIS A 7 6.31 3.83 4.04
C HIS A 7 7.39 3.02 3.34
N ILE A 8 7.27 2.83 2.02
CA ILE A 8 8.30 2.13 1.23
C ILE A 8 9.62 2.89 1.29
N HIS A 9 9.61 4.21 1.14
CA HIS A 9 10.83 5.02 1.26
C HIS A 9 11.52 4.81 2.60
N THR A 10 10.79 4.99 3.70
CA THR A 10 11.41 4.92 5.02
C THR A 10 11.93 3.51 5.31
N TYR A 11 11.23 2.48 4.83
CA TYR A 11 11.72 1.11 4.88
C TYR A 11 13.03 0.93 4.09
N LEU A 12 13.11 1.50 2.88
CA LEU A 12 14.33 1.44 2.05
C LEU A 12 15.50 2.14 2.74
N GLU A 13 15.31 3.34 3.30
CA GLU A 13 16.36 4.10 4.02
C GLU A 13 16.97 3.30 5.18
N GLN A 14 16.20 2.41 5.79
CA GLN A 14 16.60 1.62 6.95
C GLN A 14 17.05 0.20 6.60
N SER A 15 16.93 -0.18 5.33
CA SER A 15 17.28 -1.51 4.85
C SER A 15 18.80 -1.72 4.88
N SER A 16 19.24 -2.92 5.29
CA SER A 16 20.65 -3.32 5.22
C SER A 16 21.18 -3.47 3.79
N CYS A 17 20.31 -3.40 2.78
CA CYS A 17 20.67 -3.51 1.37
C CYS A 17 21.06 -2.18 0.71
N VAL A 18 21.07 -1.07 1.47
CA VAL A 18 21.51 0.24 0.96
C VAL A 18 23.03 0.34 1.01
N THR A 19 23.62 0.80 -0.10
CA THR A 19 25.07 1.01 -0.27
C THR A 19 25.35 2.45 -0.68
N GLN A 20 26.50 2.97 -0.26
CA GLN A 20 27.01 4.28 -0.70
C GLN A 20 27.90 4.17 -1.95
N ASP A 21 28.24 2.94 -2.37
CA ASP A 21 29.00 2.67 -3.59
C ASP A 21 28.04 2.32 -4.74
N PRO A 22 27.84 3.23 -5.72
CA PRO A 22 26.94 3.02 -6.85
C PRO A 22 27.30 1.80 -7.72
N GLU A 23 28.58 1.43 -7.79
CA GLU A 23 29.04 0.29 -8.61
C GLU A 23 28.62 -1.05 -7.99
N SER A 24 28.49 -1.09 -6.66
CA SER A 24 27.95 -2.26 -5.95
C SER A 24 26.42 -2.38 -6.01
N ALA A 25 25.71 -1.36 -6.52
CA ALA A 25 24.25 -1.32 -6.50
C ALA A 25 23.62 -2.15 -7.63
N ASN A 26 22.70 -3.04 -7.25
CA ASN A 26 21.85 -3.77 -8.20
C ASN A 26 20.74 -2.88 -8.77
N LEU A 27 20.15 -2.05 -7.93
CA LEU A 27 19.03 -1.17 -8.27
C LEU A 27 19.24 0.21 -7.65
N PHE A 28 18.67 1.24 -8.29
CA PHE A 28 18.72 2.62 -7.85
C PHE A 28 17.30 3.10 -7.53
N PHE A 29 17.08 3.49 -6.28
CA PHE A 29 15.83 4.13 -5.87
C PHE A 29 15.93 5.64 -6.04
N LEU A 30 14.98 6.24 -6.74
CA LEU A 30 14.87 7.69 -6.86
C LEU A 30 13.58 8.17 -6.18
N PRO A 31 13.69 8.92 -5.06
CA PRO A 31 12.52 9.43 -4.36
C PRO A 31 11.90 10.57 -5.17
N ALA A 32 10.65 10.40 -5.59
CA ALA A 32 9.89 11.45 -6.25
C ALA A 32 8.46 11.51 -5.70
N TYR A 33 8.23 12.50 -4.83
CA TYR A 33 6.96 12.67 -4.12
C TYR A 33 6.14 13.78 -4.74
N HIS A 34 4.84 13.54 -4.94
CA HIS A 34 3.88 14.49 -5.51
C HIS A 34 4.02 15.92 -4.96
N GLY A 35 3.78 16.93 -5.80
CA GLY A 35 3.82 18.35 -5.44
C GLY A 35 5.11 19.04 -5.90
N GLN A 36 5.56 20.09 -5.20
CA GLN A 36 6.72 20.88 -5.64
C GLN A 36 8.02 20.05 -5.78
N GLN A 37 8.21 19.03 -4.94
CA GLN A 37 9.35 18.11 -5.08
C GLN A 37 9.27 17.30 -6.37
N TYR A 38 8.07 16.87 -6.76
CA TYR A 38 7.81 16.20 -8.03
C TYR A 38 8.02 17.14 -9.22
N ASP A 39 7.58 18.39 -9.14
CA ASP A 39 7.76 19.38 -10.21
C ASP A 39 9.25 19.75 -10.38
N ALA A 40 9.99 19.95 -9.28
CA ALA A 40 11.42 20.22 -9.32
C ALA A 40 12.23 19.00 -9.80
N PHE A 41 11.84 17.79 -9.38
CA PHE A 41 12.44 16.56 -9.89
C PHE A 41 12.19 16.40 -11.39
N LEU A 42 10.97 16.69 -11.84
CA LEU A 42 10.60 16.67 -13.26
C LEU A 42 11.43 17.65 -14.08
N GLU A 43 11.57 18.88 -13.61
CA GLU A 43 12.41 19.89 -14.25
C GLU A 43 13.88 19.45 -14.29
N MET A 44 14.37 18.81 -13.24
CA MET A 44 15.73 18.29 -13.21
C MET A 44 15.93 17.12 -14.19
N VAL A 45 14.96 16.20 -14.27
CA VAL A 45 15.08 14.99 -15.10
C VAL A 45 14.72 15.22 -16.56
N SER A 46 13.91 16.22 -16.89
CA SER A 46 13.72 16.63 -18.29
C SER A 46 15.03 17.09 -18.94
N HIS A 47 16.02 17.50 -18.14
CA HIS A 47 17.38 17.82 -18.57
C HIS A 47 18.37 16.66 -18.36
N ALA A 48 17.94 15.53 -17.78
CA ALA A 48 18.83 14.43 -17.39
C ALA A 48 19.63 13.88 -18.57
N GLU A 49 19.10 13.88 -19.79
CA GLU A 49 19.81 13.45 -21.00
C GLU A 49 21.13 14.20 -21.25
N SER A 50 21.28 15.38 -20.63
CA SER A 50 22.46 16.23 -20.69
C SER A 50 23.08 16.55 -19.32
N ASP A 51 22.57 15.94 -18.25
CA ASP A 51 22.92 16.31 -16.87
C ASP A 51 23.89 15.32 -16.24
N GLU A 52 25.13 15.76 -16.01
CA GLU A 52 26.19 14.96 -15.37
C GLU A 52 25.86 14.54 -13.93
N ARG A 53 24.80 15.08 -13.31
CA ARG A 53 24.34 14.69 -11.96
C ARG A 53 23.66 13.31 -11.94
N PHE A 54 23.21 12.80 -13.09
CA PHE A 54 22.49 11.51 -13.18
C PHE A 54 23.17 10.49 -14.12
N PRO A 55 24.48 10.20 -13.95
CA PRO A 55 25.23 9.37 -14.89
C PRO A 55 24.67 7.94 -14.96
N TYR A 56 24.29 7.36 -13.82
CA TYR A 56 23.75 6.00 -13.75
C TYR A 56 22.33 5.89 -14.31
N LEU A 57 21.51 6.95 -14.20
CA LEU A 57 20.17 6.94 -14.77
C LEU A 57 20.22 6.83 -16.29
N LEU A 58 21.17 7.51 -16.93
CA LEU A 58 21.38 7.40 -18.38
C LEU A 58 22.03 6.08 -18.80
N GLN A 59 22.99 5.57 -18.02
CA GLN A 59 23.73 4.35 -18.35
C GLN A 59 22.93 3.07 -18.07
N ARG A 60 22.13 3.06 -17.00
CA ARG A 60 21.41 1.89 -16.47
C ARG A 60 19.94 2.25 -16.15
N PRO A 61 19.15 2.80 -17.10
CA PRO A 61 17.82 3.31 -16.80
C PRO A 61 16.84 2.22 -16.32
N ALA A 62 17.03 0.97 -16.76
CA ALA A 62 16.22 -0.18 -16.35
C ALA A 62 16.48 -0.65 -14.90
N ASP A 63 17.61 -0.28 -14.31
CA ASP A 63 17.94 -0.60 -12.91
C ASP A 63 17.40 0.46 -11.94
N HIS A 64 16.71 1.49 -12.44
CA HIS A 64 16.10 2.52 -11.62
C HIS A 64 14.64 2.19 -11.33
N PHE A 65 14.16 2.54 -10.14
CA PHE A 65 12.75 2.48 -9.81
C PHE A 65 12.26 3.68 -9.02
N PHE A 66 10.98 3.98 -9.23
CA PHE A 66 10.27 5.11 -8.65
C PHE A 66 9.04 4.63 -7.89
N VAL A 67 8.73 5.24 -6.75
CA VAL A 67 7.43 5.01 -6.10
C VAL A 67 6.53 6.19 -6.42
N VAL A 68 5.41 5.94 -7.12
CA VAL A 68 4.55 6.99 -7.63
C VAL A 68 3.12 6.88 -7.12
N SER A 69 2.62 8.00 -6.60
CA SER A 69 1.35 8.07 -5.89
C SER A 69 0.14 8.54 -6.71
N ALA A 70 0.27 9.14 -7.90
CA ALA A 70 -0.82 9.39 -8.87
C ALA A 70 -0.35 10.32 -10.01
N ASN A 71 -1.13 10.37 -11.12
CA ASN A 71 -1.03 11.36 -12.19
C ASN A 71 0.38 11.54 -12.76
N LEU A 72 0.80 10.59 -13.60
CA LEU A 72 2.04 10.61 -14.39
C LEU A 72 1.86 11.07 -15.85
N PRO A 73 1.13 12.14 -16.19
CA PRO A 73 0.81 12.42 -17.59
C PRO A 73 2.01 12.87 -18.45
N SER A 74 3.18 13.19 -17.88
CA SER A 74 4.34 13.72 -18.63
C SER A 74 5.63 12.89 -18.57
N TRP A 75 5.68 11.80 -17.78
CA TRP A 75 6.94 11.08 -17.51
C TRP A 75 7.28 10.03 -18.55
N VAL A 76 6.27 9.41 -19.14
CA VAL A 76 6.45 8.29 -20.08
C VAL A 76 7.16 8.68 -21.36
N ASP A 77 7.16 9.97 -21.69
CA ASP A 77 7.83 10.49 -22.89
C ASP A 77 9.30 10.87 -22.63
N LEU A 78 9.74 10.89 -21.36
CA LEU A 78 11.13 11.21 -21.00
C LEU A 78 12.01 9.96 -21.13
N ALA A 79 13.02 10.01 -21.99
CA ALA A 79 13.72 8.82 -22.47
C ALA A 79 14.55 8.03 -21.43
N PRO A 80 15.01 8.58 -20.28
CA PRO A 80 15.50 7.68 -19.23
C PRO A 80 14.35 7.06 -18.42
N LEU A 81 13.32 7.85 -18.07
CA LEU A 81 12.27 7.44 -17.14
C LEU A 81 11.33 6.37 -17.70
N ARG A 82 11.08 6.38 -19.01
CA ARG A 82 10.25 5.37 -19.67
C ARG A 82 10.78 3.93 -19.50
N HIS A 83 12.09 3.78 -19.31
CA HIS A 83 12.74 2.49 -19.17
C HIS A 83 12.89 2.05 -17.71
N SER A 84 12.67 2.94 -16.74
CA SER A 84 12.74 2.65 -15.31
C SER A 84 11.47 2.01 -14.78
N MET A 85 11.56 1.23 -13.71
CA MET A 85 10.42 0.57 -13.09
C MET A 85 9.56 1.54 -12.27
N LEU A 86 8.25 1.40 -12.35
CA LEU A 86 7.30 2.16 -11.54
C LEU A 86 6.68 1.26 -10.48
N LEU A 87 6.79 1.65 -9.21
CA LEU A 87 6.02 1.12 -8.09
C LEU A 87 4.82 2.02 -7.91
N THR A 88 3.62 1.51 -8.17
CA THR A 88 2.42 2.35 -8.20
C THR A 88 1.17 1.64 -7.75
N VAL A 89 0.20 2.42 -7.26
CA VAL A 89 -1.15 1.95 -6.97
C VAL A 89 -2.09 2.11 -8.18
N GLU A 90 -1.64 2.76 -9.25
CA GLU A 90 -2.46 3.15 -10.41
C GLU A 90 -2.08 2.37 -11.67
N SER A 91 -3.05 1.71 -12.34
CA SER A 91 -2.78 0.90 -13.56
C SER A 91 -3.22 1.58 -14.83
N TRP A 92 -4.00 2.65 -14.68
CA TRP A 92 -4.74 3.23 -15.77
C TRP A 92 -5.07 4.68 -15.45
N GLN A 93 -4.96 5.55 -16.46
CA GLN A 93 -5.49 6.90 -16.40
C GLN A 93 -6.66 7.04 -17.38
N THR A 94 -7.64 7.83 -17.01
CA THR A 94 -8.86 8.09 -17.78
C THR A 94 -8.71 9.17 -18.85
N ASN A 95 -7.53 9.79 -18.98
CA ASN A 95 -7.32 10.84 -19.97
C ASN A 95 -7.27 10.19 -21.36
N GLU A 96 -8.33 10.40 -22.14
CA GLU A 96 -8.37 10.00 -23.55
C GLU A 96 -7.17 10.62 -24.28
N GLY A 97 -6.32 9.76 -24.87
CA GLY A 97 -5.13 10.18 -25.62
C GLY A 97 -3.79 9.95 -24.94
N VAL A 98 -3.75 9.59 -23.64
CA VAL A 98 -2.49 9.22 -22.97
C VAL A 98 -2.30 7.70 -23.05
N PRO A 99 -1.17 7.17 -23.58
CA PRO A 99 -0.90 5.75 -23.61
C PRO A 99 -0.93 5.11 -22.21
N ARG A 100 -1.18 3.79 -22.16
CA ARG A 100 -1.01 3.00 -20.94
C ARG A 100 0.43 3.10 -20.46
N TRP A 101 0.67 3.88 -19.42
CA TRP A 101 2.00 4.06 -18.85
C TRP A 101 2.46 2.89 -17.98
N TYR A 102 1.52 2.14 -17.39
CA TYR A 102 1.82 0.94 -16.63
C TYR A 102 2.05 -0.26 -17.56
N SER A 103 3.20 -0.91 -17.41
CA SER A 103 3.53 -2.18 -18.04
C SER A 103 3.67 -3.28 -16.98
N PRO A 104 2.82 -4.32 -16.97
CA PRO A 104 2.95 -5.42 -16.01
C PRO A 104 4.23 -6.26 -16.19
N TRP A 105 5.00 -6.02 -17.25
CA TRP A 105 6.28 -6.66 -17.51
C TRP A 105 7.44 -5.95 -16.81
N LYS A 106 7.33 -4.64 -16.61
CA LYS A 106 8.37 -3.78 -16.04
C LYS A 106 7.99 -3.29 -14.64
N ASP A 107 6.76 -2.81 -14.51
CA ASP A 107 6.27 -2.09 -13.34
C ASP A 107 5.73 -3.04 -12.27
N VAL A 108 5.58 -2.48 -11.06
CA VAL A 108 5.15 -3.18 -9.86
C VAL A 108 3.90 -2.50 -9.31
N MET A 109 2.80 -3.24 -9.28
CA MET A 109 1.61 -2.80 -8.53
C MET A 109 1.84 -2.99 -7.05
N ILE A 110 1.72 -1.89 -6.30
CA ILE A 110 1.80 -1.86 -4.84
C ILE A 110 0.40 -1.58 -4.25
N PRO A 111 0.13 -2.02 -3.01
CA PRO A 111 -1.15 -1.82 -2.39
C PRO A 111 -1.34 -0.39 -1.88
N GLY A 112 -2.60 -0.01 -1.71
CA GLY A 112 -2.98 1.22 -1.04
C GLY A 112 -2.76 1.10 0.46
N TYR A 113 -2.34 2.20 1.08
CA TYR A 113 -2.12 2.26 2.52
C TYR A 113 -3.44 2.35 3.30
N ILE A 114 -3.50 1.64 4.42
CA ILE A 114 -4.58 1.69 5.41
C ILE A 114 -3.96 1.91 6.79
N ASP A 115 -4.54 2.82 7.57
CA ASP A 115 -4.10 3.08 8.93
C ASP A 115 -4.33 1.88 9.87
N ARG A 116 -3.41 1.71 10.83
CA ARG A 116 -3.44 0.60 11.77
C ARG A 116 -4.74 0.52 12.56
N TRP A 117 -5.18 1.64 13.12
CA TRP A 117 -6.44 1.72 13.87
C TRP A 117 -7.64 1.29 13.03
N ARG A 118 -7.62 1.60 11.72
CA ARG A 118 -8.69 1.24 10.79
C ARG A 118 -8.65 -0.24 10.49
N ILE A 119 -7.47 -0.82 10.27
CA ILE A 119 -7.27 -2.27 10.16
C ILE A 119 -7.85 -2.99 11.38
N ASP A 120 -7.51 -2.54 12.58
CA ASP A 120 -7.96 -3.15 13.82
C ASP A 120 -9.49 -3.03 13.99
N ALA A 121 -10.06 -1.88 13.65
CA ALA A 121 -11.51 -1.68 13.64
C ALA A 121 -12.24 -2.59 12.63
N MET A 122 -11.67 -2.79 11.43
CA MET A 122 -12.23 -3.70 10.41
C MET A 122 -12.16 -5.16 10.86
N ARG A 123 -11.03 -5.58 11.45
CA ARG A 123 -10.86 -6.92 12.01
C ARG A 123 -11.83 -7.20 13.17
N ALA A 124 -12.13 -6.20 14.00
CA ALA A 124 -13.06 -6.35 15.13
C ALA A 124 -14.50 -6.70 14.70
N VAL A 125 -14.91 -6.30 13.50
CA VAL A 125 -16.26 -6.57 12.97
C VAL A 125 -16.32 -7.72 11.95
N ASN A 126 -15.18 -8.29 11.58
CA ASN A 126 -15.06 -9.40 10.64
C ASN A 126 -15.75 -10.66 11.20
N LYS A 127 -16.92 -11.01 10.66
CA LYS A 127 -17.68 -12.19 11.10
C LYS A 127 -17.26 -13.47 10.37
N PRO A 128 -17.37 -14.66 11.02
CA PRO A 128 -17.27 -15.94 10.33
C PRO A 128 -18.29 -16.06 9.19
N SER A 129 -17.99 -16.82 8.13
CA SER A 129 -18.88 -16.92 6.97
C SER A 129 -20.31 -17.35 7.30
N ARG A 130 -20.53 -18.17 8.33
CA ARG A 130 -21.88 -18.61 8.74
C ARG A 130 -22.73 -17.51 9.40
N GLU A 131 -22.11 -16.42 9.84
CA GLU A 131 -22.77 -15.30 10.51
C GLU A 131 -22.94 -14.07 9.60
N ARG A 132 -22.48 -14.17 8.35
CA ARG A 132 -22.61 -13.11 7.35
C ARG A 132 -24.01 -13.15 6.73
N GLY A 133 -24.74 -12.04 6.86
CA GLY A 133 -26.14 -11.94 6.45
C GLY A 133 -26.35 -11.24 5.10
N PHE A 134 -25.33 -10.57 4.57
CA PHE A 134 -25.39 -9.94 3.26
C PHE A 134 -24.64 -10.80 2.23
N LEU A 135 -25.24 -10.94 1.04
CA LEU A 135 -24.56 -11.49 -0.11
C LEU A 135 -23.49 -10.51 -0.59
N LEU A 136 -23.88 -9.26 -0.90
CA LEU A 136 -22.97 -8.24 -1.42
C LEU A 136 -23.20 -6.86 -0.79
N VAL A 137 -22.13 -6.06 -0.73
CA VAL A 137 -22.16 -4.69 -0.21
C VAL A 137 -21.35 -3.72 -1.08
N PHE A 138 -21.89 -2.50 -1.25
CA PHE A 138 -21.18 -1.33 -1.79
C PHE A 138 -21.74 -0.04 -1.21
N HIS A 139 -20.95 0.71 -0.44
CA HIS A 139 -21.33 2.05 -0.01
C HIS A 139 -20.28 3.07 -0.41
N GLY A 140 -20.65 4.05 -1.22
CA GLY A 140 -19.71 5.07 -1.69
C GLY A 140 -20.34 6.11 -2.62
N ASN A 141 -19.54 7.09 -3.01
CA ASN A 141 -19.96 8.12 -3.96
C ASN A 141 -20.18 7.53 -5.36
N HIS A 142 -21.09 8.11 -6.14
CA HIS A 142 -21.42 7.67 -7.50
C HIS A 142 -21.65 8.88 -8.43
N PRO A 143 -21.74 8.70 -9.75
CA PRO A 143 -21.91 9.82 -10.70
C PRO A 143 -23.08 10.76 -10.38
N GLY A 144 -24.17 10.24 -9.78
CA GLY A 144 -25.35 11.05 -9.44
C GLY A 144 -25.18 11.96 -8.21
N ASN A 145 -24.12 11.80 -7.43
CA ASN A 145 -23.86 12.65 -6.25
C ASN A 145 -22.44 13.25 -6.19
N HIS A 146 -21.58 12.98 -7.19
CA HIS A 146 -20.20 13.46 -7.17
C HIS A 146 -19.61 13.58 -8.58
N GLN A 147 -19.32 14.83 -9.00
CA GLN A 147 -18.91 15.19 -10.37
C GLN A 147 -17.66 14.47 -10.88
N LEU A 148 -16.71 14.13 -9.99
CA LEU A 148 -15.51 13.38 -10.36
C LEU A 148 -15.86 12.06 -11.08
N TYR A 149 -16.85 11.31 -10.62
CA TYR A 149 -17.20 10.03 -11.25
C TYR A 149 -17.94 10.19 -12.58
N VAL A 150 -18.59 11.34 -12.79
CA VAL A 150 -19.10 11.73 -14.11
C VAL A 150 -17.94 11.96 -15.07
N LYS A 151 -16.96 12.79 -14.67
CA LYS A 151 -15.77 13.11 -15.46
C LYS A 151 -15.00 11.86 -15.89
N HIS A 152 -14.88 10.88 -14.99
CA HIS A 152 -14.13 9.65 -15.20
C HIS A 152 -15.00 8.49 -15.76
N LYS A 153 -16.23 8.77 -16.20
CA LYS A 153 -17.17 7.81 -16.81
C LYS A 153 -17.40 6.55 -15.96
N ALA A 154 -17.40 6.64 -14.63
CA ALA A 154 -17.49 5.49 -13.71
C ALA A 154 -18.92 4.92 -13.61
N GLU A 155 -19.50 4.56 -14.76
CA GLU A 155 -20.88 4.12 -14.95
C GLU A 155 -21.22 2.84 -14.18
N VAL A 156 -20.23 1.98 -13.95
CA VAL A 156 -20.40 0.74 -13.18
C VAL A 156 -21.00 1.00 -11.79
N ARG A 157 -20.71 2.15 -11.17
CA ARG A 157 -21.31 2.56 -9.89
C ARG A 157 -22.82 2.80 -10.01
N THR A 158 -23.26 3.41 -11.10
CA THR A 158 -24.69 3.59 -11.39
C THR A 158 -25.35 2.23 -11.68
N ARG A 159 -24.69 1.33 -12.41
CA ARG A 159 -25.20 -0.03 -12.67
C ARG A 159 -25.41 -0.83 -11.38
N ILE A 160 -24.48 -0.74 -10.44
CA ILE A 160 -24.59 -1.36 -9.10
C ILE A 160 -25.87 -0.88 -8.40
N LEU A 161 -26.09 0.44 -8.33
CA LEU A 161 -27.25 0.99 -7.65
C LEU A 161 -28.56 0.59 -8.34
N ASN A 162 -28.61 0.66 -9.67
CA ASN A 162 -29.79 0.28 -10.44
C ASN A 162 -30.14 -1.21 -10.31
N SER A 163 -29.12 -2.07 -10.18
CA SER A 163 -29.32 -3.52 -10.19
C SER A 163 -29.57 -4.11 -8.81
N PHE A 164 -28.96 -3.55 -7.76
CA PHE A 164 -28.93 -4.19 -6.45
C PHE A 164 -29.64 -3.41 -5.34
N SER A 165 -30.03 -2.15 -5.57
CA SER A 165 -30.77 -1.37 -4.58
C SER A 165 -32.14 -2.01 -4.29
N GLY A 166 -32.49 -2.13 -3.02
CA GLY A 166 -33.77 -2.70 -2.56
C GLY A 166 -33.82 -4.22 -2.51
N LEU A 167 -32.77 -4.94 -2.93
CA LEU A 167 -32.70 -6.39 -2.73
C LEU A 167 -32.39 -6.74 -1.26
N PRO A 168 -33.03 -7.78 -0.68
CA PRO A 168 -32.96 -8.06 0.75
C PRO A 168 -31.57 -8.50 1.24
N ASP A 169 -30.79 -9.16 0.38
CA ASP A 169 -29.44 -9.68 0.65
C ASP A 169 -28.33 -8.75 0.12
N CYS A 170 -28.67 -7.57 -0.41
CA CYS A 170 -27.71 -6.60 -0.94
C CYS A 170 -27.79 -5.28 -0.17
N SER A 171 -26.65 -4.72 0.23
CA SER A 171 -26.58 -3.37 0.78
C SER A 171 -25.76 -2.47 -0.12
N VAL A 172 -26.43 -1.70 -0.99
CA VAL A 172 -25.78 -0.76 -1.89
C VAL A 172 -26.30 0.66 -1.73
N GLY A 173 -25.43 1.67 -1.83
CA GLY A 173 -25.85 3.07 -1.73
C GLY A 173 -24.73 4.07 -1.54
N GLY A 174 -25.11 5.26 -1.07
CA GLY A 174 -24.16 6.28 -0.60
C GLY A 174 -23.53 5.90 0.75
N PRO A 175 -22.69 6.77 1.34
CA PRO A 175 -22.13 6.58 2.67
C PRO A 175 -23.20 6.35 3.74
N VAL A 176 -22.93 5.45 4.69
CA VAL A 176 -23.83 5.08 5.80
C VAL A 176 -23.06 5.03 7.12
N GLY A 177 -23.75 5.28 8.24
CA GLY A 177 -23.13 5.34 9.58
C GLY A 177 -22.67 3.98 10.12
N ASP A 178 -23.31 2.90 9.70
CA ASP A 178 -23.04 1.52 10.10
C ASP A 178 -22.19 0.74 9.06
N PHE A 179 -21.39 1.47 8.27
CA PHE A 179 -20.57 0.90 7.18
C PHE A 179 -19.73 -0.30 7.62
N PHE A 180 -19.03 -0.20 8.75
CA PHE A 180 -18.14 -1.26 9.25
C PHE A 180 -18.90 -2.54 9.56
N GLU A 181 -20.05 -2.43 10.24
CA GLU A 181 -20.90 -3.58 10.56
C GLU A 181 -21.45 -4.26 9.31
N ARG A 182 -21.88 -3.47 8.29
CA ARG A 182 -22.34 -4.03 7.02
C ARG A 182 -21.23 -4.79 6.30
N MET A 183 -20.03 -4.20 6.23
CA MET A 183 -18.84 -4.79 5.60
C MET A 183 -18.40 -6.07 6.31
N GLY A 184 -18.38 -6.08 7.65
CA GLY A 184 -18.06 -7.26 8.46
C GLY A 184 -19.06 -8.42 8.34
N ARG A 185 -20.28 -8.14 7.88
CA ARG A 185 -21.38 -9.10 7.73
C ARG A 185 -21.68 -9.50 6.28
N THR A 186 -20.86 -9.10 5.29
CA THR A 186 -21.09 -9.44 3.87
C THR A 186 -20.12 -10.46 3.32
N HIS A 187 -20.57 -11.34 2.45
CA HIS A 187 -19.69 -12.26 1.76
C HIS A 187 -18.83 -11.57 0.70
N PHE A 188 -19.45 -10.74 -0.14
CA PHE A 188 -18.81 -10.11 -1.28
C PHE A 188 -18.80 -8.58 -1.14
N CYS A 189 -17.65 -7.96 -1.41
CA CYS A 189 -17.49 -6.51 -1.40
C CYS A 189 -17.29 -6.05 -2.83
N LEU A 190 -18.23 -5.26 -3.35
CA LEU A 190 -18.06 -4.74 -4.69
C LEU A 190 -17.01 -3.63 -4.68
N VAL A 191 -16.04 -3.76 -5.58
CA VAL A 191 -14.94 -2.82 -5.76
C VAL A 191 -15.07 -2.20 -7.16
N PRO A 192 -16.03 -1.27 -7.37
CA PRO A 192 -16.14 -0.55 -8.63
C PRO A 192 -14.96 0.40 -8.83
N ARG A 193 -14.57 0.58 -10.10
CA ARG A 193 -13.59 1.61 -10.45
C ARG A 193 -13.98 2.97 -9.89
N GLY A 194 -12.98 3.77 -9.55
CA GLY A 194 -13.15 5.13 -9.06
C GLY A 194 -12.96 6.19 -10.14
N SER A 195 -12.35 7.31 -9.75
CA SER A 195 -11.77 8.25 -10.71
C SER A 195 -10.60 7.63 -11.46
N SER A 196 -10.04 6.54 -10.93
CA SER A 196 -9.02 5.71 -11.56
C SER A 196 -9.40 4.22 -11.44
N ALA A 197 -8.52 3.32 -11.89
CA ALA A 197 -8.83 1.89 -11.93
C ALA A 197 -8.92 1.21 -10.55
N TRP A 198 -8.36 1.80 -9.49
CA TRP A 198 -8.43 1.21 -8.14
C TRP A 198 -9.27 2.06 -7.19
N THR A 199 -9.65 1.46 -6.06
CA THR A 199 -10.25 2.18 -4.92
C THR A 199 -9.75 1.57 -3.62
N ILE A 200 -9.81 2.35 -2.53
CA ILE A 200 -9.41 1.87 -1.21
C ILE A 200 -10.23 0.67 -0.73
N HIS A 201 -11.47 0.51 -1.23
CA HIS A 201 -12.33 -0.62 -0.92
C HIS A 201 -11.69 -1.97 -1.25
N LEU A 202 -10.81 -2.03 -2.26
CA LEU A 202 -10.07 -3.25 -2.58
C LEU A 202 -9.26 -3.74 -1.38
N TYR A 203 -8.51 -2.83 -0.76
CA TYR A 203 -7.58 -3.16 0.32
C TYR A 203 -8.33 -3.30 1.65
N GLU A 204 -9.39 -2.52 1.87
CA GLU A 204 -10.24 -2.67 3.05
C GLU A 204 -10.93 -4.05 3.11
N SER A 205 -11.28 -4.61 1.94
CA SER A 205 -11.96 -5.91 1.85
C SER A 205 -11.22 -7.03 2.57
N PHE A 206 -9.89 -7.04 2.51
CA PHE A 206 -9.03 -8.02 3.20
C PHE A 206 -9.24 -8.00 4.72
N PHE A 207 -9.30 -6.80 5.31
CA PHE A 207 -9.39 -6.65 6.76
C PHE A 207 -10.82 -6.83 7.29
N PHE A 208 -11.83 -6.64 6.44
CA PHE A 208 -13.22 -7.02 6.72
C PHE A 208 -13.48 -8.53 6.50
N GLY A 209 -12.53 -9.30 5.97
CA GLY A 209 -12.74 -10.70 5.60
C GLY A 209 -13.80 -10.88 4.52
N CYS A 210 -13.92 -9.89 3.63
CA CYS A 210 -14.96 -9.78 2.62
C CYS A 210 -14.37 -10.00 1.23
N ILE A 211 -14.87 -10.97 0.47
CA ILE A 211 -14.31 -11.37 -0.83
C ILE A 211 -14.46 -10.22 -1.84
N PRO A 212 -13.37 -9.63 -2.35
CA PRO A 212 -13.48 -8.55 -3.31
C PRO A 212 -14.02 -9.03 -4.66
N VAL A 213 -15.09 -8.37 -5.11
CA VAL A 213 -15.59 -8.45 -6.49
C VAL A 213 -15.07 -7.22 -7.22
N ILE A 214 -14.00 -7.40 -7.97
CA ILE A 214 -13.28 -6.35 -8.71
C ILE A 214 -14.10 -5.99 -9.95
N LEU A 215 -14.68 -4.79 -9.92
CA LEU A 215 -15.49 -4.20 -10.99
C LEU A 215 -14.71 -3.04 -11.62
N SER A 216 -13.51 -3.37 -12.09
CA SER A 216 -12.67 -2.48 -12.88
C SER A 216 -11.86 -3.27 -13.90
N ASP A 217 -12.15 -3.05 -15.18
CA ASP A 217 -11.55 -3.85 -16.26
C ASP A 217 -10.03 -3.61 -16.36
N PHE A 218 -9.63 -2.35 -16.17
CA PHE A 218 -8.24 -1.90 -16.30
C PHE A 218 -7.39 -2.04 -15.03
N LEU A 219 -7.96 -2.54 -13.93
CA LEU A 219 -7.19 -2.75 -12.72
C LEU A 219 -6.22 -3.93 -12.88
N ALA A 220 -4.93 -3.64 -12.74
CA ALA A 220 -3.92 -4.63 -12.41
C ALA A 220 -3.80 -4.72 -10.89
N VAL A 221 -3.83 -5.93 -10.35
CA VAL A 221 -3.80 -6.17 -8.91
C VAL A 221 -2.35 -6.23 -8.39
N PRO A 222 -2.07 -5.82 -7.14
CA PRO A 222 -0.73 -5.91 -6.56
C PRO A 222 -0.15 -7.32 -6.50
N PHE A 223 1.16 -7.41 -6.71
CA PHE A 223 1.95 -8.61 -6.47
C PHE A 223 1.46 -9.89 -7.19
N GLN A 224 1.03 -9.78 -8.45
CA GLN A 224 0.51 -10.92 -9.25
C GLN A 224 1.42 -12.16 -9.34
N GLY A 225 2.74 -12.01 -9.16
CA GLY A 225 3.68 -13.13 -9.13
C GLY A 225 3.87 -13.79 -7.76
N ILE A 226 3.24 -13.26 -6.72
CA ILE A 226 3.42 -13.67 -5.32
C ILE A 226 2.07 -14.05 -4.70
N VAL A 227 1.01 -13.30 -5.03
CA VAL A 227 -0.32 -13.46 -4.47
C VAL A 227 -1.26 -14.06 -5.53
N ASP A 228 -1.84 -15.22 -5.24
CA ASP A 228 -2.87 -15.84 -6.08
C ASP A 228 -4.24 -15.20 -5.82
N TRP A 229 -4.51 -14.11 -6.54
CA TRP A 229 -5.79 -13.40 -6.47
C TRP A 229 -6.99 -14.27 -6.87
N THR A 230 -6.80 -15.32 -7.68
CA THR A 230 -7.91 -16.18 -8.13
C THR A 230 -8.44 -17.05 -7.00
N ALA A 231 -7.66 -17.25 -5.94
CA ALA A 231 -8.06 -18.02 -4.78
C ALA A 231 -9.08 -17.30 -3.88
N PHE A 232 -9.13 -15.96 -3.92
CA PHE A 232 -9.89 -15.16 -2.97
C PHE A 232 -10.60 -13.93 -3.55
N SER A 233 -10.60 -13.73 -4.87
CA SER A 233 -11.28 -12.60 -5.52
C SER A 233 -12.04 -13.03 -6.77
N ILE A 234 -12.97 -12.17 -7.20
CA ILE A 234 -13.72 -12.33 -8.45
C ILE A 234 -13.51 -11.07 -9.27
N LYS A 235 -12.92 -11.17 -10.47
CA LYS A 235 -12.88 -10.04 -11.43
C LYS A 235 -14.02 -10.21 -12.42
N TRP A 236 -14.85 -9.18 -12.55
CA TRP A 236 -16.07 -9.24 -13.37
C TRP A 236 -16.15 -8.03 -14.32
N PRO A 237 -16.54 -8.23 -15.60
CA PRO A 237 -16.62 -7.14 -16.57
C PRO A 237 -17.59 -6.04 -16.12
N GLU A 238 -17.16 -4.78 -16.22
CA GLU A 238 -17.97 -3.64 -15.77
C GLU A 238 -19.34 -3.56 -16.46
N GLU A 239 -19.38 -3.94 -17.75
CA GLU A 239 -20.58 -3.91 -18.58
C GLU A 239 -21.59 -5.03 -18.24
N GLU A 240 -21.11 -6.13 -17.63
CA GLU A 240 -21.93 -7.28 -17.25
C GLU A 240 -22.41 -7.22 -15.79
N VAL A 241 -22.23 -6.09 -15.11
CA VAL A 241 -22.77 -5.85 -13.77
C VAL A 241 -24.29 -5.75 -13.85
N GLY A 242 -24.97 -6.66 -13.15
CA GLY A 242 -26.41 -6.78 -13.11
C GLY A 242 -26.83 -8.18 -12.71
N GLU A 243 -27.91 -8.68 -13.31
CA GLU A 243 -28.50 -9.98 -12.99
C GLU A 243 -27.51 -11.14 -13.14
N LYS A 244 -26.65 -11.15 -14.18
CA LYS A 244 -25.65 -12.21 -14.38
C LYS A 244 -24.66 -12.30 -13.23
N LEU A 245 -24.15 -11.16 -12.75
CA LEU A 245 -23.25 -11.11 -11.60
C LEU A 245 -23.98 -11.63 -10.34
N LEU A 246 -25.21 -11.17 -10.12
CA LEU A 246 -26.01 -11.60 -8.96
C LEU A 246 -26.25 -13.12 -8.95
N GLN A 247 -26.62 -13.68 -10.10
CA GLN A 247 -26.79 -15.13 -10.26
C GLN A 247 -25.48 -15.89 -10.02
N HIS A 248 -24.37 -15.39 -10.57
CA HIS A 248 -23.05 -15.98 -10.33
C HIS A 248 -22.71 -16.01 -8.84
N LEU A 249 -22.81 -14.89 -8.13
CA LEU A 249 -22.48 -14.81 -6.70
C LEU A 249 -23.38 -15.73 -5.85
N ARG A 250 -24.69 -15.80 -6.15
CA ARG A 250 -25.63 -16.70 -5.47
C ARG A 250 -25.37 -18.18 -5.76
N SER A 251 -24.76 -18.50 -6.89
CA SER A 251 -24.43 -19.88 -7.25
C SER A 251 -23.24 -20.46 -6.46
N ILE A 252 -22.42 -19.61 -5.83
CA ILE A 252 -21.21 -20.04 -5.12
C ILE A 252 -21.61 -20.66 -3.77
N PRO A 253 -21.29 -21.95 -3.51
CA PRO A 253 -21.66 -22.59 -2.25
C PRO A 253 -20.93 -21.96 -1.06
N LEU A 254 -21.60 -21.89 0.10
CA LEU A 254 -21.03 -21.32 1.34
C LEU A 254 -19.67 -21.93 1.74
N LYS A 255 -19.46 -23.22 1.46
CA LYS A 255 -18.16 -23.88 1.69
C LYS A 255 -17.05 -23.21 0.88
N LYS A 256 -17.29 -22.95 -0.41
CA LYS A 256 -16.32 -22.27 -1.28
C LYS A 256 -16.12 -20.82 -0.86
N ILE A 257 -17.17 -20.13 -0.44
CA ILE A 257 -17.08 -18.77 0.12
C ILE A 257 -16.20 -18.76 1.38
N ALA A 258 -16.34 -19.73 2.28
CA ALA A 258 -15.49 -19.85 3.46
C ALA A 258 -14.02 -20.08 3.08
N GLU A 259 -13.73 -20.99 2.15
CA GLU A 259 -12.37 -21.22 1.64
C GLU A 259 -11.77 -19.95 1.03
N MET A 260 -12.53 -19.20 0.22
CA MET A 260 -12.07 -17.95 -0.38
C MET A 260 -11.77 -16.88 0.67
N LYS A 261 -12.60 -16.78 1.72
CA LYS A 261 -12.36 -15.86 2.85
C LYS A 261 -11.09 -16.25 3.62
N ASP A 262 -10.88 -17.54 3.89
CA ASP A 262 -9.67 -17.99 4.61
C ASP A 262 -8.41 -17.62 3.81
N ARG A 263 -8.43 -17.83 2.49
CA ARG A 263 -7.35 -17.41 1.57
C ARG A 263 -7.14 -15.90 1.54
N LEU A 264 -8.24 -15.12 1.60
CA LEU A 264 -8.18 -13.66 1.67
C LEU A 264 -7.44 -13.21 2.94
N GLU A 265 -7.75 -13.82 4.08
CA GLU A 265 -7.16 -13.47 5.38
C GLU A 265 -5.70 -13.89 5.50
N GLU A 266 -5.34 -15.04 4.94
CA GLU A 266 -3.94 -15.46 4.78
C GLU A 266 -3.15 -14.43 3.95
N ALA A 267 -3.73 -13.94 2.85
CA ALA A 267 -3.08 -12.97 1.97
C ALA A 267 -3.05 -11.54 2.52
N ALA A 268 -3.88 -11.20 3.52
CA ALA A 268 -4.04 -9.83 4.02
C ALA A 268 -2.72 -9.18 4.50
N CYS A 269 -1.74 -10.00 4.92
CA CYS A 269 -0.42 -9.53 5.34
C CYS A 269 0.31 -8.74 4.24
N PHE A 270 0.15 -9.10 2.96
CA PHE A 270 0.80 -8.42 1.83
C PHE A 270 0.22 -7.04 1.57
N PHE A 271 -0.87 -6.69 2.24
CA PHE A 271 -1.60 -5.43 2.11
C PHE A 271 -1.54 -4.59 3.40
N ASP A 272 -0.76 -5.03 4.40
CA ASP A 272 -0.63 -4.42 5.73
C ASP A 272 0.77 -3.78 5.87
N PHE A 273 0.86 -2.46 5.66
CA PHE A 273 2.14 -1.73 5.82
C PHE A 273 2.62 -1.65 7.27
N HIS A 274 1.85 -2.14 8.24
CA HIS A 274 2.24 -2.23 9.64
C HIS A 274 2.95 -3.55 9.97
N ARG A 275 3.31 -4.33 8.93
CA ARG A 275 4.01 -5.61 9.01
C ARG A 275 5.31 -5.63 8.21
N GLY A 276 6.20 -6.54 8.58
CA GLY A 276 7.43 -6.89 7.88
C GLY A 276 8.56 -5.88 7.99
N TYR A 277 8.50 -4.96 8.95
CA TYR A 277 9.61 -4.06 9.27
C TYR A 277 10.73 -4.84 9.96
N GLY A 278 11.76 -5.22 9.20
CA GLY A 278 13.04 -5.74 9.73
C GLY A 278 13.69 -6.85 8.90
N LEU A 279 14.48 -6.54 7.86
CA LEU A 279 15.24 -7.57 7.11
C LEU A 279 16.47 -8.13 7.84
N ARG A 280 16.72 -7.73 9.09
CA ARG A 280 17.89 -8.19 9.84
C ARG A 280 17.55 -9.50 10.54
N GLU A 281 18.41 -10.52 10.37
CA GLU A 281 18.45 -11.62 11.33
C GLU A 281 18.60 -11.00 12.72
N LYS A 282 17.59 -11.20 13.58
CA LYS A 282 17.56 -10.62 14.92
C LYS A 282 18.86 -10.89 15.65
N LYS A 283 19.61 -9.83 15.95
CA LYS A 283 20.48 -9.79 17.12
C LYS A 283 19.66 -9.25 18.28
N GLU A 284 19.95 -9.69 19.50
CA GLU A 284 19.22 -9.32 20.75
C GLU A 284 19.20 -7.81 21.06
N SER A 285 19.75 -6.95 20.19
CA SER A 285 19.83 -5.49 20.34
C SER A 285 19.46 -4.71 19.07
N ASP A 286 18.60 -5.22 18.19
CA ASP A 286 18.24 -4.54 16.94
C ASP A 286 17.22 -3.41 17.15
N TRP A 287 17.72 -2.30 17.71
CA TRP A 287 17.03 -1.01 17.73
C TRP A 287 17.09 -0.34 16.36
N ILE A 288 15.94 0.15 15.90
CA ILE A 288 15.82 0.89 14.64
C ILE A 288 15.73 2.38 14.96
N LYS A 289 16.65 3.18 14.41
CA LYS A 289 16.54 4.64 14.44
C LYS A 289 15.45 5.08 13.48
N TRP A 290 14.36 5.59 14.03
CA TRP A 290 13.20 5.97 13.24
C TRP A 290 13.33 7.37 12.66
N LYS A 291 13.66 8.38 13.49
CA LYS A 291 13.88 9.77 13.05
C LYS A 291 14.85 10.53 13.95
N GLU A 292 15.37 11.61 13.39
CA GLU A 292 16.11 12.67 14.09
C GLU A 292 15.32 13.98 14.06
N ASN A 293 15.64 14.88 14.99
CA ASN A 293 15.02 16.19 15.17
C ASN A 293 13.50 16.14 15.40
N GLN A 294 13.05 15.00 15.93
CA GLN A 294 11.66 14.68 16.20
C GLN A 294 11.57 13.82 17.45
N VAL A 295 10.37 13.76 18.01
CA VAL A 295 10.03 12.89 19.14
C VAL A 295 8.75 12.14 18.82
N ALA A 296 8.66 10.90 19.28
CA ALA A 296 7.38 10.20 19.28
C ALA A 296 6.51 10.78 20.39
N LEU A 297 5.35 11.32 20.03
CA LEU A 297 4.34 11.85 20.96
C LEU A 297 2.97 11.37 20.48
N GLY A 298 2.13 10.88 21.40
CA GLY A 298 0.78 10.45 21.06
C GLY A 298 0.15 9.55 22.11
N GLY A 299 -1.18 9.41 22.06
CA GLY A 299 -1.91 8.47 22.91
C GLY A 299 -1.71 7.01 22.53
N ASP A 300 -1.26 6.76 21.30
CA ASP A 300 -0.80 5.48 20.76
C ASP A 300 0.64 5.14 21.18
N CYS A 301 1.39 6.12 21.69
CA CYS A 301 2.77 5.97 22.19
C CYS A 301 2.93 6.62 23.58
N PRO A 302 2.18 6.17 24.61
CA PRO A 302 2.24 6.74 25.95
C PRO A 302 3.66 6.73 26.53
N TYR A 303 3.96 7.80 27.25
CA TYR A 303 5.11 7.89 28.15
C TYR A 303 4.93 6.87 29.29
N ILE A 304 5.98 6.10 29.58
CA ILE A 304 5.96 5.12 30.67
C ILE A 304 7.04 5.34 31.73
N GLY A 305 8.00 6.25 31.52
CA GLY A 305 9.07 6.53 32.47
C GLY A 305 10.31 7.17 31.83
N HIS A 306 11.30 7.51 32.66
CA HIS A 306 12.66 7.81 32.23
C HIS A 306 13.58 6.63 32.51
N GLY A 307 14.52 6.38 31.59
CA GLY A 307 15.59 5.39 31.74
C GLY A 307 16.94 6.04 32.04
N ASN A 308 18.00 5.23 32.07
CA ASN A 308 19.37 5.75 32.11
C ASN A 308 19.73 6.39 30.76
N GLY A 309 19.93 7.70 30.73
CA GLY A 309 20.31 8.44 29.53
C GLY A 309 21.81 8.71 29.37
N GLU A 310 22.69 8.19 30.24
CA GLU A 310 24.15 8.35 30.14
C GLU A 310 24.67 8.03 28.73
N THR A 311 24.11 6.98 28.12
CA THR A 311 24.34 6.61 26.72
C THR A 311 23.06 6.11 26.08
N LEU A 312 23.01 6.11 24.76
CA LEU A 312 21.89 5.51 24.02
C LEU A 312 21.73 4.02 24.35
N ASP A 313 22.84 3.29 24.52
CA ASP A 313 22.80 1.87 24.88
C ASP A 313 22.25 1.65 26.30
N ALA A 314 22.60 2.51 27.25
CA ALA A 314 22.02 2.48 28.59
C ALA A 314 20.50 2.77 28.57
N CYS A 315 20.08 3.65 27.67
CA CYS A 315 18.68 3.96 27.45
C CYS A 315 17.92 2.77 26.85
N HIS A 316 18.51 2.13 25.84
CA HIS A 316 18.00 0.90 25.23
C HIS A 316 17.86 -0.23 26.26
N GLN A 317 18.87 -0.45 27.11
CA GLN A 317 18.81 -1.45 28.18
C GLN A 317 17.71 -1.13 29.21
N SER A 318 17.56 0.14 29.58
CA SER A 318 16.48 0.58 30.48
C SER A 318 15.09 0.30 29.89
N CYS A 319 14.95 0.47 28.57
CA CYS A 319 13.72 0.11 27.86
C CYS A 319 13.48 -1.40 27.85
N GLN A 320 14.50 -2.23 27.56
CA GLN A 320 14.38 -3.69 27.54
C GLN A 320 14.02 -4.30 28.91
N GLN A 321 14.42 -3.65 30.00
CA GLN A 321 14.07 -4.04 31.37
C GLN A 321 12.67 -3.54 31.79
N SER A 322 11.99 -2.77 30.96
CA SER A 322 10.64 -2.28 31.17
C SER A 322 9.71 -2.77 30.05
N SER A 323 8.41 -2.42 30.10
CA SER A 323 7.49 -2.77 29.02
C SER A 323 7.55 -1.79 27.84
N CYS A 324 8.69 -1.11 27.67
CA CYS A 324 8.92 -0.12 26.63
C CYS A 324 9.25 -0.82 25.30
N ASN A 325 8.90 -0.18 24.19
CA ASN A 325 9.28 -0.62 22.84
C ASN A 325 9.73 0.55 21.94
N LEU A 326 9.83 1.75 22.49
CA LEU A 326 10.34 2.95 21.82
C LEU A 326 10.99 3.88 22.84
N VAL A 327 12.08 4.55 22.46
CA VAL A 327 12.69 5.63 23.25
C VAL A 327 12.79 6.92 22.44
N ASN A 328 12.54 8.05 23.09
CA ASN A 328 13.04 9.35 22.63
C ASN A 328 14.31 9.65 23.42
N PHE A 329 15.40 9.95 22.71
CA PHE A 329 16.71 10.17 23.31
C PHE A 329 17.30 11.50 22.87
N HIS A 330 17.84 12.28 23.81
CA HIS A 330 18.56 13.52 23.54
C HIS A 330 19.46 13.89 24.73
N ASP A 331 20.77 14.04 24.49
CA ASP A 331 21.74 14.65 25.43
C ASP A 331 21.55 14.28 26.92
N GLY A 332 21.51 12.99 27.23
CA GLY A 332 21.36 12.52 28.61
C GLY A 332 19.92 12.24 29.04
N ASP A 333 18.93 12.63 28.24
CA ASP A 333 17.52 12.38 28.49
C ASP A 333 17.05 11.13 27.73
N CYS A 334 16.53 10.17 28.49
CA CYS A 334 16.03 8.88 27.99
C CYS A 334 14.57 8.73 28.35
N VAL A 335 13.68 9.02 27.40
CA VAL A 335 12.23 8.95 27.59
C VAL A 335 11.70 7.63 27.06
N LEU A 336 11.24 6.76 27.95
CA LEU A 336 10.72 5.44 27.62
C LEU A 336 9.25 5.52 27.22
N ARG A 337 8.88 4.82 26.15
CA ARG A 337 7.51 4.78 25.61
C ARG A 337 7.06 3.38 25.27
N ARG A 338 5.75 3.18 25.32
CA ARG A 338 5.08 1.94 24.90
C ARG A 338 4.10 2.23 23.77
N CYS A 339 4.56 2.10 22.55
CA CYS A 339 3.79 2.28 21.33
C CYS A 339 2.92 1.07 20.98
N LEU A 340 1.70 1.34 20.49
CA LEU A 340 0.87 0.35 19.83
C LEU A 340 1.51 -0.15 18.52
N ASP A 341 2.12 0.78 17.78
CA ASP A 341 2.84 0.49 16.55
C ASP A 341 4.26 1.09 16.59
N PRO A 342 5.26 0.34 17.10
CA PRO A 342 6.64 0.83 17.17
C PRO A 342 7.30 0.93 15.78
N ALA A 343 6.70 0.36 14.73
CA ALA A 343 7.19 0.51 13.37
C ALA A 343 6.72 1.84 12.73
N GLN A 344 5.66 2.45 13.26
CA GLN A 344 5.09 3.69 12.74
C GLN A 344 4.61 4.64 13.86
N PRO A 345 5.48 5.02 14.81
CA PRO A 345 5.07 5.92 15.88
C PRO A 345 4.65 7.28 15.33
N ALA A 346 3.62 7.87 15.92
CA ALA A 346 3.25 9.26 15.65
C ALA A 346 4.38 10.21 16.09
N LEU A 347 4.88 11.01 15.15
CA LEU A 347 5.99 11.93 15.37
C LEU A 347 5.54 13.38 15.31
N THR A 348 6.14 14.22 16.15
CA THR A 348 5.97 15.66 16.09
C THR A 348 7.24 16.35 15.65
N GLY A 349 7.10 17.42 14.86
CA GLY A 349 8.21 18.29 14.50
C GLY A 349 8.61 19.26 15.61
N GLY A 350 9.79 19.88 15.48
CA GLY A 350 10.23 20.97 16.36
C GLY A 350 11.09 20.54 17.56
N ALA A 351 11.62 19.31 17.57
CA ALA A 351 12.46 18.79 18.64
C ALA A 351 13.90 18.55 18.15
N GLN A 352 14.63 19.63 17.85
CA GLN A 352 16.03 19.52 17.38
C GLN A 352 16.90 18.76 18.38
N GLY A 353 17.81 17.93 17.85
CA GLY A 353 18.72 17.10 18.65
C GLY A 353 18.12 15.81 19.18
N TRP A 354 16.79 15.65 19.17
CA TRP A 354 16.12 14.44 19.60
C TRP A 354 16.19 13.32 18.56
N GLN A 355 16.27 12.10 19.05
CA GLN A 355 16.25 10.89 18.25
C GLN A 355 15.14 9.96 18.73
N VAL A 356 14.47 9.31 17.79
CA VAL A 356 13.45 8.29 18.06
C VAL A 356 14.00 6.94 17.66
N TRP A 357 13.99 5.99 18.59
CA TRP A 357 14.44 4.62 18.37
C TRP A 357 13.37 3.64 18.80
N SER A 358 13.15 2.57 18.06
CA SER A 358 12.13 1.57 18.41
C SER A 358 12.58 0.13 18.25
N MET A 359 11.95 -0.75 19.02
CA MET A 359 12.05 -2.19 18.87
C MET A 359 10.86 -2.67 18.03
N VAL A 360 11.12 -3.02 16.78
CA VAL A 360 10.12 -3.60 15.90
C VAL A 360 10.23 -5.12 15.96
N ASN A 361 9.25 -5.75 16.60
CA ASN A 361 9.19 -7.20 16.73
C ASN A 361 8.21 -7.78 15.71
N ASP A 362 8.61 -7.85 14.45
CA ASP A 362 7.87 -8.60 13.43
C ASP A 362 8.64 -9.87 13.04
N THR A 363 8.04 -11.02 13.31
CA THR A 363 8.60 -12.35 13.00
C THR A 363 8.17 -12.87 11.62
N GLN A 364 7.26 -12.17 10.92
CA GLN A 364 6.69 -12.61 9.64
C GLN A 364 7.23 -11.79 8.46
N LEU A 365 8.55 -11.74 8.33
CA LEU A 365 9.25 -11.01 7.26
C LEU A 365 8.93 -11.49 5.83
N HIS A 366 8.33 -12.67 5.69
CA HIS A 366 7.94 -13.24 4.39
C HIS A 366 6.53 -12.81 3.94
N CYS A 367 5.77 -12.11 4.80
CA CYS A 367 4.35 -11.82 4.61
C CYS A 367 4.10 -10.32 4.87
N SER A 368 4.55 -9.46 3.95
CA SER A 368 4.40 -8.00 4.04
C SER A 368 4.45 -7.33 2.67
N PRO A 369 3.94 -6.08 2.54
CA PRO A 369 4.11 -5.31 1.31
C PRO A 369 5.59 -5.11 0.95
N TYR A 370 6.46 -4.91 1.95
CA TYR A 370 7.89 -4.71 1.74
C TYR A 370 8.55 -5.95 1.16
N HIS A 371 8.29 -7.13 1.73
CA HIS A 371 8.81 -8.39 1.22
C HIS A 371 8.41 -8.60 -0.23
N ALA A 372 7.13 -8.40 -0.54
CA ALA A 372 6.61 -8.58 -1.89
C ALA A 372 7.22 -7.58 -2.89
N VAL A 373 7.41 -6.32 -2.48
CA VAL A 373 8.14 -5.32 -3.29
C VAL A 373 9.56 -5.77 -3.58
N PHE A 374 10.33 -6.17 -2.57
CA PHE A 374 11.72 -6.61 -2.74
C PHE A 374 11.83 -7.86 -3.62
N GLN A 375 10.98 -8.86 -3.37
CA GLN A 375 10.96 -10.08 -4.17
C GLN A 375 10.62 -9.78 -5.63
N THR A 376 9.62 -8.92 -5.87
CA THR A 376 9.24 -8.52 -7.23
C THR A 376 10.38 -7.75 -7.91
N LEU A 377 10.99 -6.77 -7.25
CA LEU A 377 12.11 -6.00 -7.79
C LEU A 377 13.32 -6.89 -8.11
N SER A 378 13.64 -7.84 -7.24
CA SER A 378 14.72 -8.81 -7.46
C SER A 378 14.44 -9.67 -8.69
N GLN A 379 13.20 -10.18 -8.84
CA GLN A 379 12.79 -10.92 -10.04
C GLN A 379 12.88 -10.06 -11.31
N ARG A 380 12.47 -8.78 -11.27
CA ARG A 380 12.59 -7.88 -12.43
C ARG A 380 14.03 -7.65 -12.83
N HIS A 381 14.91 -7.38 -11.87
CA HIS A 381 16.33 -7.19 -12.12
C HIS A 381 16.99 -8.45 -12.74
N GLN A 382 16.69 -9.63 -12.20
CA GLN A 382 17.23 -10.90 -12.69
C GLN A 382 16.73 -11.26 -14.09
N ASN A 383 15.43 -11.08 -14.34
CA ASN A 383 14.82 -11.49 -15.61
C ASN A 383 15.04 -10.50 -16.75
N ARG A 384 15.42 -9.24 -16.44
CA ARG A 384 15.52 -8.13 -17.41
C ARG A 384 14.39 -8.15 -18.46
N PRO A 385 13.12 -8.18 -18.04
CA PRO A 385 11.99 -8.30 -18.97
C PRO A 385 12.06 -7.18 -20.01
N PHE A 386 11.81 -7.53 -21.28
CA PHE A 386 11.96 -6.61 -22.42
C PHE A 386 11.37 -5.23 -22.09
N THR A 387 12.21 -4.20 -22.25
CA THR A 387 11.86 -2.78 -22.06
C THR A 387 10.82 -2.27 -23.07
N HIS A 388 10.43 -3.11 -24.04
CA HIS A 388 9.47 -2.79 -25.09
C HIS A 388 8.28 -3.73 -25.01
N GLY A 389 7.20 -3.25 -24.39
CA GLY A 389 5.88 -3.84 -24.60
C GLY A 389 5.38 -3.52 -26.03
N PRO A 390 4.41 -4.27 -26.58
CA PRO A 390 3.90 -4.11 -27.95
C PRO A 390 3.22 -2.75 -28.25
N TYR A 391 3.14 -1.85 -27.27
CA TYR A 391 2.54 -0.53 -27.38
C TYR A 391 3.57 0.59 -27.65
N TRP A 392 4.84 0.25 -27.83
CA TRP A 392 5.95 1.21 -27.79
C TRP A 392 6.97 1.02 -28.93
N ASN A 393 6.45 0.98 -30.17
CA ASN A 393 7.24 1.14 -31.40
C ASN A 393 7.22 2.60 -31.85
#